data_AF-A0A5S6QL08-F1
#
_entry.id   AF-A0A5S6QL08-F1
#
_cell.length_a   1.000
_cell.length_b   1.000
_cell.length_c   1.000
_cell.angle_alpha   90.00
_cell.angle_beta   90.00
_cell.angle_gamma   90.00
#
_symmetry.space_group_name_H-M   'P 1'
#
loop_
_entity.id
_entity.type
_entity.pdbx_description
1 polymer ?
#
loop_
_entity_poly.entity_id
_entity_poly.type
_entity_poly.pdbx_seq_one_letter_code
_entity_poly.pdbx_strand_id
1 'polypeptide(L)'
;MLYVLEPYGHSMERENGRHATWKCSQKVCRKEITVGKGTWLEDTQQELRKVAMFLFFWSQERASVNFCERTLGMSKSTSTEWSSSIRQIISRSFPRRQVVLG
;
A
#
# COMPACT_ATOMS: atom_id res chain seq x y z
N MET A 1 7.78 6.68 -8.29
CA MET A 1 7.50 8.01 -7.69
C MET A 1 6.98 7.80 -6.27
N LEU A 2 7.87 7.75 -5.28
CA LEU A 2 7.54 7.89 -3.87
C LEU A 2 7.45 9.39 -3.60
N TYR A 3 6.32 9.99 -3.94
CA TYR A 3 6.10 11.37 -3.55
C TYR A 3 5.85 11.39 -2.03
N VAL A 4 6.64 12.21 -1.36
CA VAL A 4 6.32 12.85 -0.07
C VAL A 4 6.57 12.02 1.21
N LEU A 5 7.83 11.89 1.62
CA LEU A 5 8.15 11.92 3.06
C LEU A 5 8.58 13.33 3.54
N GLU A 6 8.54 14.35 2.67
CA GLU A 6 8.78 15.75 3.02
C GLU A 6 7.58 16.68 2.76
N PRO A 7 6.34 16.45 3.26
CA PRO A 7 5.30 17.46 3.13
C PRO A 7 5.52 18.64 4.10
N TYR A 8 6.48 18.53 5.03
CA TYR A 8 6.52 19.36 6.23
C TYR A 8 7.89 19.98 6.56
N GLY A 9 8.93 19.76 5.73
CA GLY A 9 10.27 20.32 5.96
C GLY A 9 10.96 19.89 7.27
N HIS A 10 10.42 18.87 7.95
CA HIS A 10 10.92 18.37 9.23
C HIS A 10 11.46 16.94 9.06
N SER A 11 12.53 16.62 9.79
CA SER A 11 13.05 15.25 9.86
C SER A 11 12.04 14.33 10.55
N MET A 12 11.81 13.18 9.93
CA MET A 12 10.86 12.16 10.36
C MET A 12 11.63 10.90 10.75
N GLU A 13 11.38 10.39 11.96
CA GLU A 13 12.03 9.17 12.44
C GLU A 13 11.03 8.01 12.41
N ARG A 14 11.51 6.85 11.94
CA ARG A 14 10.69 5.64 11.91
C ARG A 14 10.56 5.09 13.33
N GLU A 15 9.34 4.89 13.78
CA GLU A 15 9.09 4.20 15.04
C GLU A 15 9.31 2.69 14.85
N ASN A 16 9.96 2.04 15.82
CA ASN A 16 10.20 0.60 15.79
C ASN A 16 8.92 -0.14 16.22
N GLY A 17 7.91 -0.12 15.34
CA GLY A 17 6.62 -0.79 15.52
C GLY A 17 6.32 -1.77 14.37
N ARG A 18 5.25 -2.57 14.54
CA ARG A 18 4.74 -3.47 13.47
C ARG A 18 4.17 -2.69 12.29
N HIS A 19 3.62 -1.51 12.58
CA HIS A 19 3.17 -0.56 11.58
C HIS A 19 4.35 0.33 11.21
N ALA A 20 4.63 0.43 9.91
CA ALA A 20 5.66 1.33 9.42
C ALA A 20 5.14 2.77 9.53
N THR A 21 5.42 3.34 10.69
CA THR A 21 5.00 4.66 11.12
C THR A 21 6.22 5.56 11.24
N TRP A 22 6.10 6.77 10.70
CA TRP A 22 7.08 7.84 10.90
C TRP A 22 6.46 8.96 11.70
N LYS A 23 7.20 9.43 12.69
CA LYS A 23 6.79 10.53 13.55
C LYS A 23 7.77 11.69 13.39
N CYS A 24 7.24 12.90 13.41
CA CYS A 24 8.06 14.09 13.43
C CYS A 24 8.82 14.16 14.75
N SER A 25 10.14 14.32 14.70
CA SER A 25 11.01 14.41 15.88
C SER A 25 10.77 15.67 16.71
N GLN A 26 10.16 16.71 16.12
CA GLN A 26 9.79 17.92 16.86
C GLN A 26 8.58 17.68 17.77
N LYS A 27 8.79 17.83 19.08
CA LYS A 27 7.77 17.64 20.15
C LYS A 27 6.50 18.48 19.98
N VAL A 28 6.61 19.64 19.32
CA VAL A 28 5.49 20.55 19.01
C VAL A 28 4.70 20.14 17.77
N CYS A 29 5.35 19.51 16.78
CA CYS A 29 4.69 19.14 15.54
C CYS A 29 3.80 17.90 15.71
N ARG A 30 4.30 16.88 16.42
CA ARG A 30 3.60 15.60 16.73
C ARG A 30 2.94 14.90 15.53
N LYS A 31 3.26 15.29 14.29
CA LYS A 31 2.71 14.68 13.09
C LYS A 31 3.19 13.26 12.95
N GLU A 32 2.28 12.41 12.53
CA GLU A 32 2.50 10.99 12.29
C GLU A 32 1.97 10.63 10.90
N ILE A 33 2.77 9.86 10.17
CA ILE A 33 2.45 9.33 8.86
C ILE A 33 2.69 7.84 8.90
N THR A 34 1.68 7.05 8.53
CA THR A 34 1.82 5.61 8.32
C THR A 34 1.99 5.35 6.82
N VAL A 35 2.56 4.21 6.44
CA VAL A 35 2.59 3.79 5.01
C VAL A 35 1.19 3.81 4.39
N GLY A 36 0.16 3.51 5.18
CA GLY A 36 -1.22 3.44 4.70
C GLY A 36 -1.81 4.81 4.37
N LYS A 37 -1.40 5.88 5.04
CA LYS A 37 -2.05 7.19 4.97
C LYS A 37 -2.12 7.74 3.54
N GLY A 38 -3.32 8.04 3.06
CA GLY A 38 -3.57 8.54 1.70
C GLY A 38 -3.32 7.50 0.59
N THR A 39 -3.24 6.22 0.93
CA THR A 39 -3.12 5.11 -0.02
C THR A 39 -4.29 4.15 0.12
N TRP A 40 -4.39 3.16 -0.77
CA TRP A 40 -5.36 2.06 -0.66
C TRP A 40 -5.09 1.09 0.50
N LEU A 41 -4.02 1.33 1.27
CA LEU A 41 -3.71 0.65 2.52
C LEU A 41 -4.14 1.47 3.73
N GLU A 42 -4.82 2.60 3.54
CA GLU A 42 -5.40 3.37 4.64
C GLU A 42 -6.39 2.49 5.42
N ASP A 43 -6.36 2.61 6.75
CA ASP A 43 -7.14 1.79 7.70
C ASP A 43 -6.89 0.28 7.68
N THR A 44 -5.92 -0.22 6.88
CA THR A 44 -5.56 -1.64 6.93
C THR A 44 -4.73 -1.94 8.18
N GLN A 45 -5.16 -2.95 8.93
CA GLN A 45 -4.41 -3.48 10.09
C GLN A 45 -3.35 -4.52 9.66
N GLN A 46 -3.03 -4.62 8.37
CA GLN A 46 -2.08 -5.60 7.86
C GLN A 46 -0.64 -5.13 8.05
N GLU A 47 0.22 -6.05 8.48
CA GLU A 47 1.66 -5.79 8.58
C GLU A 47 2.24 -5.41 7.22
N LEU A 48 3.16 -4.44 7.19
CA LEU A 48 3.82 -4.00 5.94
C LEU A 48 4.47 -5.16 5.18
N ARG A 49 4.98 -6.17 5.92
CA ARG A 49 5.53 -7.39 5.34
C ARG A 49 4.51 -8.13 4.46
N LYS A 50 3.25 -8.24 4.92
CA LYS A 50 2.17 -8.88 4.16
C LYS A 50 1.82 -8.09 2.91
N VAL A 51 1.80 -6.75 3.01
CA VAL A 51 1.62 -5.87 1.84
C VAL A 51 2.70 -6.14 0.79
N ALA A 52 3.98 -6.17 1.19
CA ALA A 52 5.09 -6.41 0.28
C ALA A 52 5.01 -7.80 -0.37
N MET A 53 4.70 -8.84 0.41
CA MET A 53 4.52 -10.20 -0.11
C MET A 53 3.33 -10.27 -1.07
N PHE A 54 2.21 -9.67 -0.73
CA PHE A 54 1.03 -9.62 -1.60
C PHE A 54 1.37 -8.97 -2.94
N LEU A 55 2.00 -7.79 -2.94
CA LEU A 55 2.41 -7.09 -4.16
C LEU A 55 3.37 -7.92 -5.01
N PHE A 56 4.34 -8.60 -4.38
CA PHE A 56 5.29 -9.48 -5.06
C PHE A 56 4.61 -10.67 -5.75
N PHE A 57 3.65 -11.33 -5.09
CA PHE A 57 2.92 -12.44 -5.71
C PHE A 57 1.87 -11.96 -6.70
N TRP A 58 1.28 -10.78 -6.49
CA TRP A 58 0.29 -10.20 -7.38
C TRP A 58 0.90 -9.81 -8.72
N SER A 59 2.12 -9.24 -8.72
CA SER A 59 2.85 -8.90 -9.95
C SER A 59 3.24 -10.12 -10.80
N GLN A 60 3.28 -11.30 -10.19
CA GLN A 60 3.53 -12.59 -10.85
C GLN A 60 2.24 -13.36 -11.18
N GLU A 61 1.07 -12.72 -11.04
CA GLU A 61 -0.23 -13.34 -11.26
C GLU A 61 -0.52 -14.57 -10.35
N ARG A 62 0.17 -14.66 -9.20
CA ARG A 62 0.07 -15.77 -8.23
C ARG A 62 -0.83 -15.49 -7.03
N ALA A 63 -1.24 -14.23 -6.83
CA ALA A 63 -2.05 -13.79 -5.69
C ALA A 63 -3.55 -14.14 -5.85
N SER A 64 -3.88 -15.42 -6.05
CA SER A 64 -5.28 -15.88 -5.98
C SER A 64 -5.83 -15.74 -4.55
N VAL A 65 -7.15 -15.65 -4.40
CA VAL A 65 -7.81 -15.55 -3.08
C VAL A 65 -7.38 -16.71 -2.16
N ASN A 66 -7.44 -17.95 -2.65
CA ASN A 66 -7.04 -19.14 -1.89
C ASN A 66 -5.55 -19.10 -1.49
N PHE A 67 -4.70 -18.56 -2.36
CA PHE A 67 -3.28 -18.39 -2.06
C PHE A 67 -3.06 -17.37 -0.94
N CYS A 68 -3.77 -16.23 -0.99
CA CYS A 68 -3.67 -15.17 0.02
C CYS A 68 -4.21 -15.64 1.39
N GLU A 69 -5.29 -16.41 1.41
CA GLU A 69 -5.81 -17.02 2.64
C GLU A 69 -4.80 -17.99 3.26
N ARG A 70 -4.25 -18.93 2.48
CA ARG A 70 -3.35 -19.97 2.98
C ARG A 70 -1.94 -19.46 3.30
N THR A 71 -1.40 -18.56 2.49
CA THR A 71 0.01 -18.16 2.56
C THR A 71 0.20 -16.86 3.34
N LEU A 72 -0.74 -15.92 3.21
CA LEU A 72 -0.63 -14.59 3.80
C LEU A 72 -1.56 -14.41 5.01
N GLY A 73 -2.45 -15.38 5.27
CA GLY A 73 -3.45 -15.29 6.34
C GLY A 73 -4.39 -14.10 6.15
N MET A 74 -4.65 -13.73 4.89
CA MET A 74 -5.57 -12.64 4.55
C MET A 74 -6.98 -13.19 4.43
N SER A 75 -8.00 -12.41 4.79
CA SER A 75 -9.37 -12.81 4.49
C SER A 75 -9.65 -12.71 2.98
N LYS A 76 -10.67 -13.43 2.52
CA LYS A 76 -11.22 -13.29 1.16
C LYS A 76 -11.56 -11.85 0.82
N SER A 77 -12.22 -11.13 1.74
CA SER A 77 -12.63 -9.74 1.53
C SER A 77 -11.41 -8.84 1.31
N THR A 78 -10.43 -8.89 2.20
CA THR A 78 -9.19 -8.10 2.08
C THR A 78 -8.43 -8.43 0.79
N SER A 79 -8.30 -9.71 0.44
CA SER A 79 -7.59 -10.13 -0.79
C SER A 79 -8.25 -9.60 -2.07
N THR A 80 -9.59 -9.57 -2.09
CA THR A 80 -10.39 -9.09 -3.22
C THR A 80 -10.33 -7.57 -3.31
N GLU A 81 -10.48 -6.89 -2.18
CA GLU A 81 -10.38 -5.43 -2.07
C GLU A 81 -9.02 -4.93 -2.53
N TRP A 82 -7.94 -5.53 -2.04
CA TRP A 82 -6.58 -5.19 -2.42
C TRP A 82 -6.32 -5.37 -3.91
N SER A 83 -6.79 -6.49 -4.47
CA SER A 83 -6.70 -6.74 -5.92
C SER A 83 -7.47 -5.70 -6.74
N SER A 84 -8.65 -5.29 -6.27
CA SER A 84 -9.47 -4.26 -6.92
C SER A 84 -8.78 -2.89 -6.87
N SER A 85 -8.28 -2.49 -5.71
CA SER A 85 -7.58 -1.22 -5.50
C SER A 85 -6.36 -1.07 -6.40
N ILE A 86 -5.53 -2.12 -6.52
CA ILE A 86 -4.37 -2.09 -7.43
C ILE A 86 -4.83 -1.94 -8.89
N ARG A 87 -5.87 -2.67 -9.32
CA ARG A 87 -6.41 -2.55 -10.69
C ARG A 87 -6.92 -1.13 -10.97
N GLN A 88 -7.56 -0.48 -9.99
CA GLN A 88 -7.99 0.92 -10.13
C GLN A 88 -6.81 1.88 -10.22
N ILE A 89 -5.74 1.65 -9.46
CA ILE A 89 -4.53 2.48 -9.54
C ILE A 89 -3.88 2.33 -10.92
N ILE A 90 -3.77 1.11 -11.43
CA ILE A 90 -3.24 0.84 -12.77
C ILE A 90 -4.12 1.49 -13.82
N SER A 91 -5.45 1.35 -13.75
CA SER A 91 -6.35 1.94 -14.74
C SER A 91 -6.31 3.47 -14.76
N ARG A 92 -6.11 4.11 -13.61
CA ARG A 92 -5.92 5.58 -13.49
C ARG A 92 -4.54 6.04 -13.99
N SER A 93 -3.50 5.27 -13.71
CA SER A 93 -2.11 5.63 -14.02
C SER A 93 -1.74 5.33 -15.48
N PHE A 94 -2.37 4.30 -16.05
CA PHE A 94 -2.17 3.84 -17.41
C PHE A 94 -3.52 3.73 -18.10
N PRO A 95 -4.17 4.86 -18.42
CA PRO A 95 -5.36 4.84 -19.24
C PRO A 95 -5.01 4.08 -20.52
N ARG A 96 -5.82 3.06 -20.87
CA ARG A 96 -5.54 2.20 -22.03
C ARG A 96 -5.22 3.10 -23.22
N ARG A 97 -4.06 2.93 -23.85
CA ARG A 97 -3.85 3.48 -25.19
C ARG A 97 -5.02 2.98 -26.02
N GLN A 98 -5.81 3.92 -26.54
CA GLN A 98 -6.88 3.61 -27.46
C GLN A 98 -6.23 2.86 -28.63
N VAL A 99 -6.49 1.55 -28.74
CA VAL A 99 -6.08 0.81 -29.93
C VAL A 99 -6.98 1.34 -31.02
N VAL A 100 -6.42 2.17 -31.91
CA VAL A 100 -7.10 2.55 -33.14
C VAL A 100 -7.23 1.26 -33.94
N LEU A 101 -8.41 0.64 -33.89
CA LEU A 101 -8.79 -0.38 -34.85
C LEU A 101 -9.03 0.38 -36.16
N GLY A 102 -7.99 0.42 -36.98
CA GLY A 102 -8.08 0.83 -38.39
C GLY A 102 -8.69 -0.27 -39.23
#